data_AF-A0AAW8L5V3-F1
#
_entry.id   AF-A0AAW8L5V3-F1
#
_cell.length_a   1.000
_cell.length_b   1.000
_cell.length_c   1.000
_cell.angle_alpha   90.00
_cell.angle_beta   90.00
_cell.angle_gamma   90.00
#
_symmetry.space_group_name_H-M   'P 1'
#
loop_
_entity.id
_entity.type
_entity.pdbx_description
1 polymer ?
#
loop_
_entity_poly.entity_id
_entity_poly.type
_entity_poly.pdbx_seq_one_letter_code
_entity_poly.pdbx_strand_id
1 'polypeptide(L)' 'KERMKERCISMKQIICCFEHGDITEGPYPNTRGDCQLNVSVRTAGEYITTAVAIKQSENGEFSVVVTTFRE' A
#
# COMPACT_ATOMS: atom_id res chain seq x y z
N LYS A 1 -5.84 -5.62 -10.04
CA LYS A 1 -5.02 -5.14 -11.18
C LYS A 1 -5.69 -4.03 -12.00
N GLU A 2 -7.01 -4.05 -12.19
CA GLU A 2 -7.72 -3.02 -12.99
C GLU A 2 -7.52 -1.59 -12.47
N ARG A 3 -7.65 -1.38 -11.16
CA ARG A 3 -7.41 -0.08 -10.50
C ARG A 3 -6.00 0.48 -10.71
N MET A 4 -4.98 -0.39 -10.85
CA MET A 4 -3.61 0.05 -11.14
C MET A 4 -3.49 0.59 -12.56
N LYS A 5 -4.18 -0.04 -13.52
CA LYS A 5 -4.21 0.42 -14.92
C LYS A 5 -4.92 1.77 -15.03
N GLU A 6 -6.05 1.94 -14.35
CA GLU A 6 -6.80 3.20 -14.32
C GLU A 6 -5.98 4.36 -13.75
N ARG A 7 -5.12 4.09 -12.77
CA ARG A 7 -4.28 5.11 -12.11
C ARG A 7 -2.91 5.29 -12.78
N CYS A 8 -2.64 4.56 -13.86
CA CYS A 8 -1.33 4.51 -14.53
C CYS A 8 -0.17 4.18 -13.57
N ILE A 9 -0.41 3.33 -12.56
CA ILE A 9 0.59 2.93 -11.58
C ILE A 9 1.16 1.57 -11.97
N SER A 10 2.47 1.53 -12.16
CA SER A 10 3.20 0.30 -12.46
C SER A 10 3.51 -0.50 -11.20
N MET A 11 3.65 -1.82 -11.34
CA MET A 11 4.10 -2.67 -10.23
C MET A 11 5.48 -2.27 -9.71
N LYS A 12 6.37 -1.75 -10.59
CA LYS A 12 7.69 -1.26 -10.20
C LYS A 12 7.60 -0.08 -9.24
N GLN A 13 6.67 0.85 -9.45
CA GLN A 13 6.43 1.96 -8.53
C GLN A 13 5.93 1.49 -7.17
N ILE A 14 5.06 0.47 -7.14
CA ILE A 14 4.57 -0.14 -5.89
C ILE A 14 5.74 -0.81 -5.13
N ILE A 15 6.56 -1.60 -5.81
CA ILE A 15 7.73 -2.25 -5.20
C ILE A 15 8.72 -1.21 -4.69
N CYS A 16 9.01 -0.17 -5.48
CA CYS A 16 9.87 0.93 -5.09
C CYS A 16 9.34 1.64 -3.83
N CYS A 17 8.02 1.82 -3.73
CA CYS A 17 7.37 2.37 -2.54
C CYS A 17 7.58 1.51 -1.30
N PHE A 18 7.60 0.18 -1.44
CA PHE A 18 7.88 -0.72 -0.31
C PHE A 18 9.36 -0.81 0.06
N GLU A 19 10.26 -0.70 -0.90
CA GLU A 19 11.70 -0.79 -0.68
C GLU A 19 12.32 0.51 -0.14
N HIS A 20 11.81 1.66 -0.59
CA HIS A 20 12.42 2.97 -0.35
C HIS A 20 11.47 4.00 0.25
N GLY A 21 10.19 3.65 0.43
CA GLY A 21 9.21 4.57 0.98
C GLY A 21 9.28 4.68 2.50
N ASP A 22 8.89 5.84 2.99
CA ASP A 22 8.76 6.12 4.41
C ASP A 22 7.34 5.78 4.89
N ILE A 23 7.24 5.18 6.07
CA ILE A 23 5.96 4.95 6.73
C ILE A 23 5.42 6.30 7.21
N THR A 24 4.42 6.84 6.52
CA THR A 24 3.77 8.11 6.87
C THR A 24 2.63 7.94 7.86
N GLU A 25 2.03 6.76 7.88
CA GLU A 25 1.07 6.35 8.90
C GLU A 25 1.47 4.95 9.39
N GLY A 26 1.79 4.85 10.67
CA GLY A 26 2.29 3.62 11.30
C GLY A 26 1.27 2.49 11.26
N PRO A 27 1.65 1.24 11.54
CA PRO A 27 0.70 0.13 11.59
C PRO A 27 -0.37 0.38 12.66
N TYR A 28 -1.64 0.48 12.25
CA TYR A 28 -2.79 0.65 13.13
C TYR A 28 -3.89 -0.36 12.80
N PRO A 29 -4.64 -0.87 13.80
CA PRO A 29 -5.80 -1.70 13.54
C PRO A 29 -6.93 -0.84 12.95
N ASN A 30 -7.53 -1.30 11.85
CA ASN A 30 -8.74 -0.69 11.30
C ASN A 30 -10.00 -1.16 12.07
N THR A 31 -11.17 -0.65 11.70
CA THR A 31 -12.46 -1.00 12.34
C THR A 31 -12.87 -2.47 12.21
N ARG A 32 -12.22 -3.23 11.31
CA ARG A 32 -12.41 -4.68 11.15
C ARG A 32 -11.35 -5.50 11.87
N GLY A 33 -10.36 -4.85 12.50
CA GLY A 33 -9.21 -5.51 13.12
C GLY A 33 -8.07 -5.85 12.16
N ASP A 34 -8.15 -5.45 10.88
CA ASP A 34 -7.02 -5.60 9.95
C ASP A 34 -5.92 -4.59 10.29
N CYS A 35 -4.67 -4.95 10.10
CA CYS A 35 -3.55 -4.04 10.30
C CYS A 35 -3.36 -3.17 9.05
N GLN A 36 -3.47 -1.86 9.20
CA GLN A 36 -3.33 -0.89 8.11
C GLN A 36 -2.10 -0.01 8.33
N LEU A 37 -1.39 0.31 7.25
CA LEU A 37 -0.26 1.25 7.25
C LEU A 37 -0.22 2.01 5.93
N ASN A 38 0.35 3.22 5.95
CA ASN A 38 0.62 3.98 4.74
C ASN A 38 2.13 4.16 4.55
N VAL A 39 2.57 3.91 3.33
CA VAL A 39 3.96 4.10 2.91
C VAL A 39 3.96 5.06 1.73
N SER A 40 4.82 6.07 1.76
CA SER A 40 4.96 7.03 0.67
C SER A 40 6.39 7.11 0.18
N VAL A 41 6.56 7.25 -1.13
CA VAL A 41 7.87 7.47 -1.75
C VAL A 41 7.78 8.60 -2.76
N ARG A 42 8.84 9.40 -2.83
CA ARG A 42 9.05 10.34 -3.93
C ARG A 42 9.95 9.70 -4.97
N THR A 43 9.43 9.43 -6.16
CA THR A 43 10.18 8.79 -7.25
C THR A 43 9.95 9.51 -8.57
N ALA A 44 11.01 9.77 -9.33
CA ALA A 44 10.95 10.46 -10.62
C ALA A 44 10.15 11.79 -10.64
N GLY A 45 10.13 12.51 -9.52
CA GLY A 45 9.36 13.76 -9.36
C GLY A 45 7.89 13.57 -8.98
N GLU A 46 7.40 12.34 -8.93
CA GLU A 46 6.04 11.99 -8.50
C GLU A 46 6.03 11.59 -7.02
N TYR A 47 4.96 11.94 -6.31
CA TYR A 47 4.69 11.47 -4.96
C TYR A 47 3.67 10.34 -5.02
N ILE A 48 4.07 9.17 -4.52
CA ILE A 48 3.27 7.96 -4.57
C ILE A 48 3.03 7.51 -3.14
N THR A 49 1.76 7.37 -2.77
CA THR A 49 1.36 6.86 -1.46
C THR A 49 0.62 5.54 -1.63
N THR A 50 1.01 4.55 -0.84
CA THR A 50 0.46 3.22 -0.84
C THR A 50 -0.12 2.93 0.54
N ALA A 51 -1.44 2.75 0.60
CA ALA A 51 -2.13 2.21 1.76
C ALA A 51 -2.13 0.69 1.68
N VAL A 52 -1.74 0.04 2.76
CA VAL A 52 -1.57 -1.41 2.86
C VAL A 52 -2.48 -1.90 3.97
N ALA A 53 -3.31 -2.90 3.69
CA ALA A 53 -4.11 -3.59 4.69
C ALA A 53 -3.69 -5.07 4.72
N ILE A 54 -3.16 -5.50 5.86
CA ILE A 54 -2.83 -6.88 6.16
C ILE A 54 -4.02 -7.49 6.89
N LYS A 55 -4.68 -8.44 6.22
CA LYS A 55 -5.81 -9.16 6.76
C LYS A 55 -5.39 -10.54 7.16
N GLN A 56 -5.83 -10.97 8.33
CA GLN A 56 -5.70 -12.35 8.77
C GLN A 56 -7.06 -13.02 8.66
N SER A 57 -7.13 -14.11 7.90
CA SER A 57 -8.30 -14.96 7.78
C SER A 57 -8.42 -15.86 9.01
N GLU A 58 -9.64 -16.35 9.28
CA GLU A 58 -9.92 -17.23 10.43
C GLU A 58 -9.13 -18.56 10.41
N ASN A 59 -8.73 -19.00 9.22
CA ASN A 59 -7.87 -20.18 9.00
C ASN A 59 -6.37 -19.90 9.23
N GLY A 60 -6.00 -18.67 9.62
CA GLY A 60 -4.62 -18.25 9.82
C GLY A 60 -3.89 -17.81 8.54
N GLU A 61 -4.58 -17.75 7.39
CA GLU A 61 -3.99 -17.21 6.16
C GLU A 61 -3.87 -15.68 6.22
N PHE A 62 -2.78 -15.14 5.67
CA PHE A 62 -2.58 -13.70 5.55
C PHE A 62 -2.84 -13.25 4.11
N SER A 63 -3.60 -12.17 3.94
CA SER A 63 -3.75 -11.49 2.66
C SER A 63 -3.36 -10.03 2.78
N VAL A 64 -2.64 -9.53 1.78
CA VAL A 64 -2.18 -8.14 1.73
C VAL A 64 -2.93 -7.42 0.61
N VAL A 65 -3.68 -6.39 0.98
CA VAL A 65 -4.38 -5.52 0.03
C VAL A 65 -3.59 -4.23 -0.08
N VAL A 66 -3.12 -3.94 -1.28
CA VAL A 66 -2.30 -2.76 -1.57
C VAL A 66 -3.11 -1.79 -2.42
N THR A 67 -3.31 -0.58 -1.92
CA THR A 67 -4.02 0.50 -2.60
C THR A 67 -3.08 1.69 -2.78
N THR A 68 -2.64 1.90 -4.01
CA THR A 68 -1.72 2.99 -4.35
C THR A 68 -2.47 4.14 -5.02
N PHE A 69 -2.15 5.37 -4.63
CA PHE A 69 -2.65 6.60 -5.22
C PHE A 69 -1.50 7.60 -5.41
N ARG A 70 -1.71 8.52 -6.35
CA ARG A 70 -0.80 9.63 -6.65
C ARG A 70 -1.39 10.90 -6.05
N GLU A 71 -0.55 11.72 -5.43
CA GLU A 71 -0.90 13.11 -5.08
C GLU A 71 -0.66 14.05 -6.26
#